data_AF-A0A1J5SDR3-F1
#
_entry.id   AF-A0A1J5SDR3-F1
#
_cell.length_a   1.000
_cell.length_b   1.000
_cell.length_c   1.000
_cell.angle_alpha   90.00
_cell.angle_beta   90.00
_cell.angle_gamma   90.00
#
_symmetry.space_group_name_H-M   'P 1'
#
loop_
_entity.id
_entity.type
_entity.pdbx_description
1 polymer ?
#
loop_
_entity_poly.entity_id
_entity_poly.type
_entity_poly.pdbx_seq_one_letter_code
_entity_poly.pdbx_strand_id
1 'polypeptide(L)' 'MFKVLLLNDDYTPMEFVVETIERFFNKSREQATQIMLKVHTEGKAVCGVYSLDIAETKMNQVITYARKMQHPLQCILEPA' A
#
# COMPACT_ATOMS: atom_id res chain seq x y z
N MET A 1 13.17 -9.33 -8.30
CA MET A 1 12.62 -8.45 -7.23
C MET A 1 11.11 -8.37 -7.41
N PHE A 2 10.37 -7.90 -6.40
CA PHE A 2 8.91 -7.82 -6.41
C PHE A 2 8.45 -6.41 -6.03
N LYS A 3 7.49 -5.88 -6.79
CA LYS A 3 6.76 -4.65 -6.48
C LYS A 3 5.67 -4.98 -5.47
N VAL A 4 5.53 -4.15 -4.44
CA VAL A 4 4.38 -4.17 -3.53
C VAL A 4 3.46 -3.04 -3.93
N LEU A 5 2.21 -3.36 -4.26
CA LEU A 5 1.23 -2.40 -4.77
C LEU A 5 -0.01 -2.34 -3.88
N LEU A 6 -0.56 -1.15 -3.72
CA LEU A 6 -1.91 -0.96 -3.19
C LEU A 6 -2.90 -0.83 -4.34
N LEU A 7 -4.09 -1.40 -4.16
CA LEU A 7 -5.20 -1.30 -5.12
C LEU A 7 -6.24 -0.32 -4.60
N ASN A 8 -6.88 0.40 -5.52
CA ASN A 8 -7.97 1.32 -5.21
C ASN A 8 -9.23 0.56 -4.79
N ASP A 9 -10.00 1.19 -3.92
CA ASP A 9 -11.36 0.81 -3.55
C ASP A 9 -12.14 2.05 -3.10
N ASP A 10 -13.46 1.96 -3.06
CA ASP A 10 -14.35 3.12 -2.79
C ASP A 10 -14.63 3.36 -1.30
N TYR A 11 -14.03 2.59 -0.38
CA TYR A 11 -14.41 2.57 1.05
C TYR A 11 -13.25 2.91 1.99
N THR A 12 -12.00 2.67 1.59
CA THR A 12 -10.82 2.95 2.40
C THR A 12 -10.55 4.46 2.42
N PRO A 13 -10.52 5.12 3.60
CA PRO A 13 -10.23 6.55 3.68
C PRO A 13 -8.83 6.89 3.13
N MET A 14 -8.72 7.99 2.37
CA MET A 14 -7.43 8.46 1.83
C MET A 14 -6.37 8.63 2.92
N GLU A 15 -6.75 9.18 4.07
CA GLU A 15 -5.86 9.36 5.22
C GLU A 15 -5.28 8.03 5.73
N PHE A 16 -6.11 6.99 5.76
CA PHE A 16 -5.69 5.65 6.16
C PHE A 16 -4.66 5.06 5.18
N VAL A 17 -4.85 5.29 3.88
CA VAL A 17 -3.89 4.86 2.85
C VAL A 17 -2.56 5.58 3.03
N VAL A 18 -2.57 6.89 3.29
CA VAL A 18 -1.33 7.66 3.54
C VAL A 18 -0.61 7.14 4.78
N GLU A 19 -1.29 6.99 5.91
CA GLU A 19 -0.70 6.45 7.15
C GLU A 19 -0.11 5.04 6.93
N THR A 20 -0.82 4.19 6.19
CA THR A 20 -0.36 2.84 5.84
C THR A 20 0.95 2.90 5.04
N ILE A 21 1.05 3.82 4.08
CA ILE A 21 2.26 3.99 3.26
C ILE A 21 3.43 4.52 4.11
N GLU A 22 3.19 5.52 4.95
CA GLU A 22 4.21 6.07 5.86
C GLU A 22 4.76 4.98 6.79
N ARG A 23 3.85 4.24 7.44
CA ARG A 23 4.16 3.24 8.46
C ARG A 23 4.92 2.03 7.92
N PHE A 24 4.49 1.46 6.80
CA PHE A 24 5.02 0.17 6.33
C PHE A 24 6.05 0.30 5.22
N PHE A 25 6.12 1.44 4.53
CA PHE A 25 7.05 1.65 3.41
C PHE A 25 8.08 2.74 3.68
N ASN A 26 8.06 3.35 4.88
CA ASN A 26 9.00 4.36 5.32
C ASN A 26 9.10 5.52 4.31
N LYS A 27 7.94 5.96 3.81
CA LYS A 27 7.81 7.10 2.91
C LYS A 27 7.52 8.36 3.73
N SER A 28 7.99 9.50 3.26
CA SER A 28 7.54 10.78 3.83
C SER A 28 6.06 10.96 3.56
N ARG A 29 5.42 11.84 4.34
CA ARG A 29 4.03 12.24 4.15
C ARG A 29 3.76 12.71 2.73
N GLU A 30 4.64 13.51 2.13
CA GLU A 30 4.46 13.96 0.74
C GLU A 30 4.50 12.79 -0.23
N GLN A 31 5.49 11.89 -0.10
CA GLN A 31 5.62 10.71 -0.96
C GLN A 31 4.40 9.79 -0.83
N ALA A 32 3.94 9.54 0.40
CA ALA A 32 2.78 8.72 0.69
C ALA A 32 1.51 9.32 0.09
N THR A 33 1.32 10.64 0.21
CA THR A 33 0.20 11.36 -0.41
C THR A 33 0.21 11.24 -1.93
N GLN A 34 1.38 11.39 -2.57
CA GLN A 34 1.49 11.23 -4.03
C GLN A 34 1.19 9.79 -4.49
N ILE A 35 1.67 8.79 -3.74
CA ILE A 35 1.36 7.38 -4.04
C ILE A 35 -0.13 7.11 -3.85
N MET A 36 -0.73 7.58 -2.74
CA MET A 36 -2.16 7.45 -2.48
C MET A 36 -3.00 8.06 -3.62
N LEU A 37 -2.66 9.27 -4.07
CA LEU A 37 -3.35 9.92 -5.19
C LEU A 37 -3.27 9.06 -6.46
N LYS A 38 -2.10 8.46 -6.75
CA LYS A 38 -1.98 7.53 -7.88
C LYS A 38 -2.83 6.28 -7.71
N VAL A 39 -2.90 5.68 -6.51
CA VAL A 39 -3.82 4.57 -6.26
C VAL A 39 -5.23 5.00 -6.62
N HIS A 40 -5.67 6.15 -6.11
CA HIS A 40 -7.02 6.67 -6.34
C HIS A 40 -7.34 6.94 -7.81
N THR A 41 -6.41 7.57 -8.54
CA THR A 41 -6.67 8.00 -9.93
C THR A 41 -6.33 6.95 -10.98
N GLU A 42 -5.38 6.06 -10.72
CA GLU A 42 -4.87 5.05 -11.67
C GLU A 42 -5.29 3.62 -11.31
N GLY A 43 -6.01 3.43 -10.19
CA GLY A 43 -6.52 2.14 -9.73
C GLY A 43 -5.50 1.30 -8.94
N LYS A 44 -4.21 1.57 -9.08
CA LYS A 44 -3.14 0.96 -8.28
C LYS A 44 -1.85 1.78 -8.30
N ALA A 45 -1.00 1.63 -7.29
CA ALA A 45 0.33 2.24 -7.31
C ALA A 45 1.37 1.41 -6.55
N VAL A 46 2.64 1.54 -6.95
CA VAL A 46 3.78 0.88 -6.29
C VAL A 46 4.19 1.65 -5.05
N CYS A 47 4.21 0.97 -3.90
CA CYS A 47 4.68 1.53 -2.63
C CYS A 47 6.17 1.27 -2.39
N GLY A 48 6.70 0.16 -2.93
CA GLY A 48 8.12 -0.18 -2.88
C GLY A 48 8.47 -1.44 -3.67
N VAL A 49 9.77 -1.69 -3.86
CA VAL A 49 10.31 -2.87 -4.54
C VAL A 49 11.30 -3.56 -3.60
N TYR A 50 11.12 -4.86 -3.40
CA TYR A 50 11.89 -5.65 -2.42
C TYR A 50 12.22 -7.05 -2.95
N SER A 51 12.98 -7.83 -2.18
CA SER A 51 13.03 -9.28 -2.34
C SER A 51 11.67 -9.90 -1.97
N LEU A 52 11.42 -11.15 -2.41
CA LEU A 52 10.12 -11.80 -2.24
C LEU A 52 9.68 -11.89 -0.77
N ASP A 53 10.57 -12.36 0.09
CA ASP A 53 10.37 -12.51 1.53
C ASP A 53 9.99 -11.19 2.23
N ILE A 54 10.69 -10.10 1.89
CA ILE A 54 10.41 -8.76 2.42
C ILE A 54 9.08 -8.24 1.85
N ALA A 55 8.82 -8.46 0.56
CA ALA A 55 7.60 -8.04 -0.10
C ALA A 55 6.35 -8.72 0.50
N GLU A 56 6.40 -10.05 0.69
CA GLU A 56 5.33 -10.82 1.35
C GLU A 56 5.08 -10.35 2.78
N THR A 57 6.15 -10.09 3.53
CA THR A 57 6.05 -9.57 4.91
C THR A 57 5.32 -8.22 4.92
N LYS A 58 5.71 -7.29 4.06
CA LYS A 58 5.07 -5.95 3.97
C LYS A 58 3.62 -6.05 3.51
N MET A 59 3.32 -6.87 2.51
CA MET A 59 1.96 -7.11 2.04
C MET A 59 1.07 -7.63 3.19
N ASN A 60 1.54 -8.64 3.92
CA ASN A 60 0.81 -9.21 5.05
C ASN A 60 0.60 -8.20 6.19
N GLN A 61 1.58 -7.34 6.49
CA GLN A 61 1.44 -6.26 7.47
C GLN A 61 0.33 -5.28 7.08
N VAL A 62 0.30 -4.85 5.82
CA VAL A 62 -0.74 -3.96 5.29
C VAL A 62 -2.12 -4.59 5.37
N ILE A 63 -2.30 -5.81 4.85
CA ILE A 63 -3.59 -6.51 4.83
C ILE A 63 -4.12 -6.73 6.25
N THR A 64 -3.23 -7.15 7.16
CA THR A 64 -3.60 -7.38 8.56
C THR A 64 -4.05 -6.08 9.24
N TYR A 65 -3.33 -4.97 8.96
CA TYR A 65 -3.67 -3.66 9.50
C TYR A 65 -5.01 -3.15 8.96
N ALA A 66 -5.23 -3.21 7.64
CA ALA A 66 -6.48 -2.84 6.99
C ALA A 66 -7.67 -3.63 7.54
N ARG A 67 -7.53 -4.95 7.67
CA ARG A 67 -8.58 -5.80 8.25
C ARG A 67 -8.89 -5.42 9.70
N LYS A 68 -7.88 -5.14 10.52
CA LYS A 68 -8.06 -4.71 11.93
C LYS A 68 -8.83 -3.39 12.02
N MET A 69 -8.59 -2.49 11.06
CA MET A 69 -9.24 -1.18 10.96
C MET A 69 -10.54 -1.22 10.15
N GLN A 70 -10.99 -2.42 9.76
CA GLN A 70 -12.23 -2.65 9.00
C GLN A 70 -12.27 -1.94 7.63
N HIS A 71 -11.11 -1.80 6.99
CA HIS A 71 -11.00 -1.29 5.63
C HIS A 71 -10.75 -2.42 4.62
N PRO A 72 -11.36 -2.39 3.42
CA PRO A 72 -11.18 -3.42 2.40
C PRO A 72 -9.89 -3.27 1.59
N LEU A 73 -8.99 -2.33 1.95
CA LEU A 73 -7.74 -2.05 1.26
C LEU A 73 -6.96 -3.32 0.90
N GLN A 74 -6.71 -3.49 -0.40
CA GLN A 74 -5.95 -4.62 -0.91
C GLN A 74 -4.49 -4.24 -1.20
N CYS A 75 -3.60 -5.21 -0.99
CA CYS A 75 -2.18 -5.12 -1.26
C CYS A 75 -1.74 -6.37 -2.02
N ILE A 76 -0.99 -6.22 -3.11
CA ILE A 76 -0.56 -7.33 -3.97
C ILE A 76 0.93 -7.26 -4.31
N LEU A 77 1.47 -8.38 -4.79
CA LEU A 77 2.83 -8.48 -5.32
C LEU A 77 2.81 -8.70 -6.82
N GLU A 78 3.69 -8.00 -7.54
CA GLU A 78 3.97 -8.25 -8.96
C GLU A 78 5.49 -8.41 -9.17
N PRO A 79 5.94 -9.29 -10.09
CA PRO A 79 7.35 -9.29 -10.51
C PRO A 79 7.80 -7.90 -10.98
N ALA A 80 8.99 -7.48 -10.53
CA ALA A 80 9.55 -6.17 -10.86
C ALA A 80 9.99 -6.07 -12.32
#